data_AF-A0A6G6X2R2-F1
#
_entry.id   AF-A0A6G6X2R2-F1
#
_cell.length_a   1.000
_cell.length_b   1.000
_cell.length_c   1.000
_cell.angle_alpha   90.00
_cell.angle_beta   90.00
_cell.angle_gamma   90.00
#
_symmetry.space_group_name_H-M   'P 1'
#
loop_
_entity.id
_entity.type
_entity.pdbx_description
1 polymer ?
#
loop_
_entity_poly.entity_id
_entity_poly.type
_entity_poly.pdbx_seq_one_letter_code
_entity_poly.pdbx_strand_id
1 'polypeptide(L)'
;MTRLTTAFALLLSAGLAAPTYAQSNDYTGSISSLTRQAPTGKLATQTEILDGQSQAALITPTSPHAMDAAIAMYDHITRTGGWPTLRERNLEKGDYSPGVALLRQRLVAEGYLPPRSLEVDEPEKFSVEVRNAVKAFQSNHGLAPTGKVDDRSLAEFNIPAAARLRQLQINQPRVAAYSAKLGPRYILVNIPSAQLEAVNFGAVYSRHNIVAGKIDRPSPVLMSRISDINFNPYWTAPDSIVRRDLLPKLAKDPDVLRKMQIRVIEKASGREIDPNSVDWQTTPSNLFLFRQDPGDQNAMATVKINFPNKYAVYLHDTPTRELFGQNARYLSSGCIRVDRVEVLVDWILSGQDGFDPGMIENIAQSGERLDKPVKSGPDLRIMYLTAWATEDGRIHFRPDIYHLDGTGFITGQPQPRSEY
;
A
#
# COMPACT_ATOMS: atom_id res chain seq x y z
N MET A 1 -9.01 4.28 -69.52
CA MET A 1 -7.95 3.47 -70.16
C MET A 1 -6.72 3.71 -69.30
N THR A 2 -6.16 2.78 -68.53
CA THR A 2 -5.88 1.35 -68.77
C THR A 2 -5.73 0.65 -67.41
N ARG A 3 -6.25 -0.58 -67.30
CA ARG A 3 -6.17 -1.49 -66.15
C ARG A 3 -4.91 -2.37 -66.25
N LEU A 4 -4.37 -2.79 -65.10
CA LEU A 4 -3.65 -4.04 -64.82
C LEU A 4 -3.49 -4.12 -63.28
N THR A 5 -4.23 -4.88 -62.45
CA THR A 5 -4.46 -6.34 -62.24
C THR A 5 -3.25 -7.19 -61.89
N THR A 6 -3.12 -7.53 -60.60
CA THR A 6 -2.82 -8.85 -59.98
C THR A 6 -2.94 -8.68 -58.45
N ALA A 7 -3.90 -9.26 -57.71
CA ALA A 7 -4.28 -10.65 -57.45
C ALA A 7 -3.74 -11.18 -56.09
N PHE A 8 -4.69 -11.43 -55.19
CA PHE A 8 -4.79 -12.53 -54.20
C PHE A 8 -3.78 -12.68 -53.05
N ALA A 9 -4.28 -12.55 -51.81
CA ALA A 9 -4.20 -13.60 -50.79
C ALA A 9 -5.27 -13.36 -49.70
N LEU A 10 -6.33 -14.18 -49.72
CA LEU A 10 -7.19 -14.44 -48.57
C LEU A 10 -6.43 -15.40 -47.63
N LEU A 11 -6.31 -15.06 -46.35
CA LEU A 11 -6.04 -16.03 -45.29
C LEU A 11 -6.86 -15.67 -44.06
N LEU A 12 -7.83 -16.54 -43.77
CA LEU A 12 -8.49 -16.67 -42.47
C LEU A 12 -7.44 -16.99 -41.41
N SER A 13 -7.50 -16.30 -40.27
CA SER A 13 -7.07 -16.91 -39.01
C SER A 13 -7.85 -16.33 -37.84
N ALA A 14 -8.72 -17.20 -37.33
CA ALA A 14 -9.03 -17.44 -35.93
C ALA A 14 -9.22 -16.24 -35.00
N GLY A 15 -10.49 -16.03 -34.63
CA GLY A 15 -10.84 -15.35 -33.40
C GLY A 15 -10.15 -16.02 -32.21
N LEU A 16 -9.45 -15.20 -31.44
CA LEU A 16 -9.13 -15.49 -30.06
C LEU A 16 -9.96 -14.51 -29.24
N ALA A 17 -11.14 -14.97 -28.84
CA ALA A 17 -11.87 -14.38 -27.73
C ALA A 17 -10.93 -14.40 -26.52
N ALA A 18 -10.53 -13.22 -26.06
CA ALA A 18 -9.89 -13.10 -24.75
C ALA A 18 -10.87 -13.66 -23.72
N PRO A 19 -10.44 -14.56 -22.82
CA PRO A 19 -11.31 -15.03 -21.76
C PRO A 19 -11.57 -13.84 -20.84
N THR A 20 -12.79 -13.32 -20.91
CA THR A 20 -13.41 -12.59 -19.82
C THR A 20 -13.37 -13.51 -18.62
N TYR A 21 -12.46 -13.26 -17.68
CA TYR A 21 -12.52 -13.84 -16.36
C TYR A 21 -13.78 -13.29 -15.68
N ALA A 22 -14.88 -14.01 -15.89
CA ALA A 22 -16.07 -13.91 -15.07
C ALA A 22 -15.64 -14.18 -13.63
N GLN A 23 -15.83 -13.18 -12.77
CA GLN A 23 -15.73 -13.36 -11.33
C GLN A 23 -16.75 -14.44 -10.94
N SER A 24 -16.26 -15.58 -10.48
CA SER A 24 -17.09 -16.65 -9.94
C SER A 24 -17.77 -16.13 -8.68
N ASN A 25 -19.08 -15.92 -8.79
CA ASN A 25 -20.01 -15.89 -7.67
C ASN A 25 -20.03 -17.29 -7.06
N ASP A 26 -19.42 -17.44 -5.89
CA ASP A 26 -19.79 -18.43 -4.87
C ASP A 26 -19.10 -18.02 -3.57
N TYR A 27 -19.80 -17.24 -2.74
CA TYR A 27 -19.32 -16.90 -1.40
C TYR A 27 -20.40 -17.24 -0.38
N THR A 28 -20.42 -18.51 0.01
CA THR A 28 -20.85 -18.91 1.35
C THR A 28 -19.63 -18.78 2.27
N GLY A 29 -19.75 -18.13 3.43
CA GLY A 29 -18.55 -17.85 4.22
C GLY A 29 -18.77 -17.40 5.66
N SER A 30 -19.17 -18.35 6.51
CA SER A 30 -18.85 -18.36 7.95
C SER A 30 -17.33 -18.38 8.19
N ILE A 31 -16.88 -17.74 9.29
CA ILE A 31 -15.64 -17.80 10.14
C ILE A 31 -14.25 -17.99 9.47
N SER A 32 -14.17 -18.65 8.32
CA SER A 32 -13.00 -18.80 7.45
C SER A 32 -12.50 -17.50 6.77
N SER A 33 -13.12 -16.34 7.02
CA SER A 33 -12.71 -15.04 6.47
C SER A 33 -11.63 -14.35 7.32
N LEU A 34 -11.59 -14.61 8.63
CA LEU A 34 -10.56 -14.08 9.56
C LEU A 34 -9.21 -14.81 9.42
N THR A 35 -9.21 -16.01 8.86
CA THR A 35 -8.02 -16.90 8.72
C THR A 35 -7.58 -17.10 7.27
N ARG A 36 -8.24 -16.47 6.28
CA ARG A 36 -7.89 -16.63 4.87
C ARG A 36 -6.61 -15.84 4.55
N GLN A 37 -5.49 -16.57 4.39
CA GLN A 37 -4.23 -16.01 3.89
C GLN A 37 -4.43 -15.50 2.45
N ALA A 38 -3.89 -14.32 2.15
CA ALA A 38 -3.82 -13.81 0.80
C ALA A 38 -2.97 -14.73 -0.10
N PRO A 39 -3.23 -14.82 -1.42
CA PRO A 39 -2.45 -15.63 -2.35
C PRO A 39 -0.94 -15.32 -2.28
N THR A 40 -0.12 -16.37 -2.28
CA THR A 40 1.33 -16.33 -2.05
C THR A 40 2.14 -16.15 -3.33
N GLY A 41 2.01 -14.99 -3.97
CA GLY A 41 3.11 -14.48 -4.80
C GLY A 41 4.28 -14.05 -3.90
N LYS A 42 5.52 -14.01 -4.40
CA LYS A 42 6.59 -13.28 -3.67
C LYS A 42 6.22 -11.79 -3.69
N LEU A 43 5.70 -11.30 -2.57
CA LEU A 43 5.34 -9.90 -2.39
C LEU A 43 6.58 -9.09 -2.05
N ALA A 44 6.57 -7.82 -2.46
CA ALA A 44 7.56 -6.83 -2.01
C ALA A 44 7.44 -6.53 -0.50
N THR A 45 6.28 -6.81 0.09
CA THR A 45 5.93 -6.44 1.44
C THR A 45 5.10 -7.52 2.10
N GLN A 46 5.20 -7.65 3.42
CA GLN A 46 4.49 -8.66 4.19
C GLN A 46 3.85 -8.03 5.43
N THR A 47 2.78 -8.65 5.89
CA THR A 47 2.18 -8.38 7.20
C THR A 47 2.91 -9.23 8.24
N GLU A 48 3.46 -8.60 9.27
CA GLU A 48 4.37 -9.21 10.24
C GLU A 48 4.04 -8.72 11.66
N ILE A 49 4.02 -9.63 12.62
CA ILE A 49 3.96 -9.30 14.06
C ILE A 49 5.38 -9.44 14.59
N LEU A 50 5.96 -8.33 15.04
CA LEU A 50 7.38 -8.18 15.36
C LEU A 50 7.59 -7.91 16.85
N ASP A 51 6.62 -8.28 17.69
CA ASP A 51 6.68 -8.01 19.12
C ASP A 51 7.98 -8.55 19.75
N GLY A 52 8.67 -7.68 20.50
CA GLY A 52 9.97 -7.97 21.09
C GLY A 52 11.16 -8.01 20.11
N GLN A 53 10.96 -7.79 18.81
CA GLN A 53 12.06 -7.65 17.84
C GLN A 53 12.49 -6.19 17.73
N SER A 54 13.80 -5.94 17.82
CA SER A 54 14.37 -4.60 17.64
C SER A 54 14.51 -4.26 16.15
N GLN A 55 13.38 -4.12 15.45
CA GLN A 55 13.36 -3.60 14.08
C GLN A 55 13.07 -2.11 14.10
N ALA A 56 13.92 -1.33 13.42
CA ALA A 56 13.75 0.11 13.29
C ALA A 56 12.48 0.45 12.52
N ALA A 57 11.71 1.44 13.02
CA ALA A 57 10.53 1.95 12.34
C ALA A 57 10.88 2.77 11.09
N LEU A 58 9.90 2.89 10.19
CA LEU A 58 9.94 3.68 8.96
C LEU A 58 10.47 5.10 9.21
N ILE A 59 9.94 5.73 10.27
CA ILE A 59 10.49 6.95 10.84
C ILE A 59 10.41 6.93 12.37
N THR A 60 11.34 7.59 13.01
CA THR A 60 11.41 7.87 14.44
C THR A 60 11.71 9.37 14.62
N PRO A 61 11.66 9.92 15.85
CA PRO A 61 12.12 11.28 16.12
C PRO A 61 13.56 11.57 15.66
N THR A 62 14.43 10.56 15.54
CA THR A 62 15.83 10.74 15.12
C THR A 62 16.06 10.53 13.63
N SER A 63 15.05 10.09 12.86
CA SER A 63 15.15 9.88 11.42
C SER A 63 15.70 11.05 10.60
N PRO A 64 15.54 12.34 10.98
CA PRO A 64 16.25 13.42 10.28
C PRO A 64 17.77 13.22 10.23
N HIS A 65 18.38 12.70 11.30
CA HIS A 65 19.83 12.44 11.32
C HIS A 65 20.22 11.27 10.41
N ALA A 66 19.45 10.18 10.43
CA ALA A 66 19.66 9.06 9.50
C ALA A 66 19.50 9.50 8.04
N MET A 67 18.55 10.41 7.78
CA MET A 67 18.33 10.99 6.46
C MET A 67 19.51 11.85 5.99
N ASP A 68 20.07 12.68 6.88
CA ASP A 68 21.26 13.48 6.58
C ASP A 68 22.47 12.60 6.26
N ALA A 69 22.67 11.52 7.01
CA ALA A 69 23.73 10.54 6.75
C ALA A 69 23.54 9.85 5.39
N ALA A 70 22.31 9.45 5.05
CA ALA A 70 22.00 8.87 3.76
C ALA A 70 22.26 9.84 2.59
N ILE A 71 21.88 11.11 2.74
CA ILE A 71 22.15 12.16 1.75
C ILE A 71 23.66 12.34 1.57
N ALA A 72 24.43 12.42 2.66
CA ALA A 72 25.89 12.56 2.60
C ALA A 72 26.56 11.37 1.89
N MET A 73 26.07 10.15 2.16
CA MET A 73 26.53 8.94 1.48
C MET A 73 26.26 8.99 -0.03
N TYR A 74 25.03 9.32 -0.45
CA TYR A 74 24.68 9.39 -1.87
C TYR A 74 25.34 10.55 -2.62
N ASP A 75 25.60 11.66 -1.92
CA ASP A 75 26.38 12.77 -2.44
C ASP A 75 27.84 12.35 -2.69
N HIS A 76 28.45 11.62 -1.76
CA HIS A 76 29.78 11.05 -1.97
C HIS A 76 29.82 10.09 -3.18
N ILE A 77 28.87 9.14 -3.26
CA ILE A 77 28.76 8.21 -4.39
C ILE A 77 28.61 8.97 -5.71
N THR A 78 27.81 10.04 -5.74
CA THR A 78 27.62 10.84 -6.95
C THR A 78 28.91 11.56 -7.37
N ARG A 79 29.65 12.12 -6.41
CA ARG A 79 30.93 12.82 -6.66
C ARG A 79 32.05 11.90 -7.12
N THR A 80 32.00 10.61 -6.78
CA THR A 80 32.99 9.61 -7.23
C THR A 80 32.61 8.91 -8.54
N GLY A 81 31.56 9.38 -9.23
CA GLY A 81 31.16 8.88 -10.55
C GLY A 81 29.97 7.93 -10.56
N GLY A 82 29.34 7.69 -9.41
CA GLY A 82 28.17 6.82 -9.27
C GLY A 82 28.54 5.33 -9.24
N TRP A 83 27.69 4.50 -9.84
CA TRP A 83 27.86 3.05 -9.93
C TRP A 83 27.77 2.55 -11.38
N PRO A 84 28.35 1.39 -11.69
CA PRO A 84 28.29 0.83 -13.04
C PRO A 84 26.86 0.52 -13.49
N THR A 85 26.62 0.63 -14.80
CA THR A 85 25.39 0.16 -15.43
C THR A 85 25.44 -1.35 -15.63
N LEU A 86 24.41 -2.05 -15.15
CA LEU A 86 24.23 -3.48 -15.38
C LEU A 86 23.45 -3.69 -16.68
N ARG A 87 23.92 -4.61 -17.53
CA ARG A 87 23.26 -4.94 -18.82
C ARG A 87 22.65 -6.33 -18.85
N GLU A 88 23.13 -7.21 -17.99
CA GLU A 88 22.71 -8.60 -17.97
C GLU A 88 21.49 -8.79 -17.07
N ARG A 89 20.55 -9.57 -17.57
CA ARG A 89 19.28 -9.90 -16.92
C ARG A 89 19.26 -11.37 -16.54
N ASN A 90 18.33 -11.73 -15.65
CA ASN A 90 18.08 -13.09 -15.18
C ASN A 90 19.27 -13.74 -14.46
N LEU A 91 20.19 -12.93 -13.89
CA LEU A 91 21.27 -13.45 -13.04
C LEU A 91 20.70 -14.06 -11.76
N GLU A 92 21.12 -15.27 -11.44
CA GLU A 92 20.72 -15.98 -10.23
C GLU A 92 21.84 -16.83 -9.62
N LYS A 93 21.58 -17.36 -8.42
CA LYS A 93 22.57 -18.14 -7.66
C LYS A 93 23.08 -19.32 -8.50
N GLY A 94 24.40 -19.37 -8.66
CA GLY A 94 25.11 -20.42 -9.39
C GLY A 94 25.65 -19.96 -10.73
N ASP A 95 25.16 -18.84 -11.25
CA ASP A 95 25.63 -18.26 -12.51
C ASP A 95 27.06 -17.74 -12.38
N TYR A 96 27.78 -17.80 -13.50
CA TYR A 96 29.09 -17.19 -13.69
C TYR A 96 29.05 -16.24 -14.88
N SER A 97 29.29 -14.95 -14.63
CA SER A 97 29.33 -13.94 -15.69
C SER A 97 30.10 -12.67 -15.25
N PRO A 98 30.77 -11.97 -16.19
CA PRO A 98 31.26 -10.61 -15.96
C PRO A 98 30.21 -9.64 -15.39
N GLY A 99 28.92 -9.84 -15.68
CA GLY A 99 27.84 -9.04 -15.12
C GLY A 99 27.74 -9.13 -13.59
N VAL A 100 28.14 -10.25 -12.99
CA VAL A 100 28.13 -10.43 -11.53
C VAL A 100 29.23 -9.59 -10.86
N ALA A 101 30.39 -9.44 -11.51
CA ALA A 101 31.45 -8.58 -10.98
C ALA A 101 31.00 -7.11 -10.91
N LEU A 102 30.28 -6.63 -11.94
CA LEU A 102 29.66 -5.29 -11.92
C LEU A 102 28.54 -5.19 -10.87
N LEU A 103 27.73 -6.24 -10.71
CA LEU A 103 26.69 -6.29 -9.68
C LEU A 103 27.29 -6.16 -8.26
N ARG A 104 28.44 -6.80 -8.01
CA ARG A 104 29.16 -6.65 -6.73
C ARG A 104 29.57 -5.21 -6.49
N GLN A 105 30.18 -4.54 -7.47
CA GLN A 105 30.53 -3.11 -7.37
C GLN A 105 29.31 -2.25 -7.04
N ARG A 106 28.18 -2.52 -7.71
CA ARG A 106 26.90 -1.82 -7.47
C ARG A 106 26.37 -2.04 -6.05
N LEU A 107 26.43 -3.27 -5.53
CA LEU A 107 25.96 -3.62 -4.19
C LEU A 107 26.89 -3.09 -3.09
N VAL A 108 28.20 -3.05 -3.33
CA VAL A 108 29.18 -2.46 -2.42
C VAL A 108 28.99 -0.94 -2.30
N ALA A 109 28.71 -0.25 -3.41
CA ALA A 109 28.51 1.20 -3.41
C ALA A 109 27.42 1.68 -2.42
N GLU A 110 26.37 0.87 -2.22
CA GLU A 110 25.29 1.16 -1.28
C GLU A 110 25.35 0.34 0.02
N GLY A 111 26.44 -0.38 0.27
CA GLY A 111 26.66 -1.12 1.52
C GLY A 111 25.87 -2.43 1.67
N TYR A 112 25.28 -2.96 0.60
CA TYR A 112 24.66 -4.29 0.61
C TYR A 112 25.70 -5.43 0.66
N LEU A 113 26.92 -5.14 0.20
CA LEU A 113 28.10 -5.98 0.35
C LEU A 113 29.24 -5.17 0.98
N PRO A 114 30.09 -5.77 1.81
CA PRO A 114 31.29 -5.10 2.30
C PRO A 114 32.33 -4.93 1.16
N PRO A 115 33.24 -3.94 1.25
CA PRO A 115 34.25 -3.70 0.21
C PRO A 115 35.11 -4.92 -0.16
N ARG A 116 35.42 -5.78 0.82
CA ARG A 116 36.15 -7.05 0.61
C ARG A 116 35.48 -8.01 -0.39
N SER A 117 34.18 -7.85 -0.65
CA SER A 117 33.45 -8.70 -1.60
C SER A 117 33.82 -8.39 -3.06
N LEU A 118 34.69 -7.40 -3.31
CA LEU A 118 35.32 -7.12 -4.62
C LEU A 118 36.62 -7.89 -4.84
N GLU A 119 37.25 -8.42 -3.79
CA GLU A 119 38.58 -9.07 -3.82
C GLU A 119 38.49 -10.60 -3.62
N VAL A 120 37.39 -11.20 -4.08
CA VAL A 120 37.16 -12.65 -3.96
C VAL A 120 37.77 -13.42 -5.13
N ASP A 121 38.11 -14.70 -4.92
CA ASP A 121 38.70 -15.57 -5.96
C ASP A 121 37.79 -15.74 -7.18
N GLU A 122 36.47 -15.76 -6.97
CA GLU A 122 35.45 -15.95 -8.03
C GLU A 122 34.52 -14.72 -8.12
N PRO A 123 34.99 -13.55 -8.60
CA PRO A 123 34.19 -12.31 -8.61
C PRO A 123 33.00 -12.38 -9.55
N GLU A 124 33.10 -13.20 -10.60
CA GLU A 124 32.07 -13.44 -11.61
C GLU A 124 31.00 -14.44 -11.14
N LYS A 125 31.17 -15.08 -9.98
CA LYS A 125 30.21 -16.05 -9.46
C LYS A 125 29.11 -15.38 -8.65
N PHE A 126 27.87 -15.70 -9.00
CA PHE A 126 26.69 -15.32 -8.23
C PHE A 126 26.57 -16.22 -6.99
N SER A 127 27.31 -15.85 -5.95
CA SER A 127 27.38 -16.61 -4.71
C SER A 127 26.11 -16.47 -3.85
N VAL A 128 26.04 -17.25 -2.77
CA VAL A 128 24.97 -17.11 -1.76
C VAL A 128 24.97 -15.71 -1.13
N GLU A 129 26.15 -15.13 -0.93
CA GLU A 129 26.33 -13.77 -0.40
C GLU A 129 25.71 -12.74 -1.35
N VAL A 130 26.03 -12.80 -2.65
CA VAL A 130 25.46 -11.92 -3.68
C VAL A 130 23.93 -12.07 -3.73
N ARG A 131 23.41 -13.30 -3.69
CA ARG A 131 21.97 -13.55 -3.64
C ARG A 131 21.30 -12.88 -2.45
N ASN A 132 21.91 -12.96 -1.27
CA ASN A 132 21.34 -12.36 -0.07
C ASN A 132 21.42 -10.82 -0.12
N ALA A 133 22.49 -10.25 -0.68
CA ALA A 133 22.60 -8.82 -0.94
C ALA A 133 21.55 -8.33 -1.95
N VAL A 134 21.31 -9.07 -3.03
CA VAL A 134 20.23 -8.78 -3.99
C VAL A 134 18.85 -8.82 -3.32
N LYS A 135 18.59 -9.78 -2.43
CA LYS A 135 17.34 -9.81 -1.65
C LYS A 135 17.18 -8.59 -0.76
N ALA A 136 18.24 -8.16 -0.08
CA ALA A 136 18.23 -6.98 0.77
C ALA A 136 17.97 -5.70 -0.07
N PHE A 137 18.64 -5.58 -1.22
CA PHE A 137 18.37 -4.51 -2.19
C PHE A 137 16.91 -4.51 -2.63
N GLN A 138 16.39 -5.65 -3.07
CA GLN A 138 15.00 -5.77 -3.50
C GLN A 138 14.01 -5.32 -2.41
N SER A 139 14.18 -5.79 -1.17
CA SER A 139 13.32 -5.39 -0.04
C SER A 139 13.36 -3.87 0.20
N ASN A 140 14.56 -3.30 0.23
CA ASN A 140 14.76 -1.87 0.46
C ASN A 140 14.15 -1.01 -0.66
N HIS A 141 14.11 -1.53 -1.88
CA HIS A 141 13.58 -0.85 -3.07
C HIS A 141 12.11 -1.20 -3.40
N GLY A 142 11.41 -1.94 -2.53
CA GLY A 142 9.99 -2.26 -2.73
C GLY A 142 9.76 -3.27 -3.84
N LEU A 143 10.74 -4.15 -4.08
CA LEU A 143 10.66 -5.28 -4.98
C LEU A 143 10.51 -6.58 -4.18
N ALA A 144 9.92 -7.59 -4.82
CA ALA A 144 9.88 -8.94 -4.26
C ALA A 144 11.31 -9.45 -4.00
N PRO A 145 11.67 -9.92 -2.80
CA PRO A 145 13.03 -10.36 -2.46
C PRO A 145 13.32 -11.76 -3.03
N THR A 146 13.32 -11.88 -4.36
CA THR A 146 13.52 -13.14 -5.08
C THR A 146 14.98 -13.62 -4.99
N GLY A 147 15.93 -12.69 -4.89
CA GLY A 147 17.37 -12.94 -5.00
C GLY A 147 17.86 -13.14 -6.43
N LYS A 148 17.00 -12.90 -7.44
CA LYS A 148 17.32 -12.94 -8.87
C LYS A 148 17.33 -11.53 -9.43
N VAL A 149 18.22 -11.22 -10.38
CA VAL A 149 18.24 -9.93 -11.09
C VAL A 149 17.30 -10.02 -12.29
N ASP A 150 15.99 -9.93 -12.04
CA ASP A 150 14.97 -9.84 -13.10
C ASP A 150 14.92 -8.42 -13.72
N ASP A 151 14.07 -8.21 -14.73
CA ASP A 151 13.96 -6.92 -15.43
C ASP A 151 13.64 -5.74 -14.50
N ARG A 152 12.82 -5.97 -13.47
CA ARG A 152 12.49 -4.94 -12.47
C ARG A 152 13.68 -4.61 -11.58
N SER A 153 14.39 -5.63 -11.10
CA SER A 153 15.60 -5.44 -10.29
C SER A 153 16.68 -4.74 -11.11
N LEU A 154 16.85 -5.14 -12.37
CA LEU A 154 17.81 -4.54 -13.29
C LEU A 154 17.52 -3.06 -13.54
N ALA A 155 16.24 -2.71 -13.79
CA ALA A 155 15.82 -1.32 -13.94
C ALA A 155 16.14 -0.50 -12.69
N GLU A 156 15.85 -1.06 -11.51
CA GLU A 156 16.07 -0.40 -10.22
C GLU A 156 17.55 -0.19 -9.90
N PHE A 157 18.41 -1.18 -10.18
CA PHE A 157 19.87 -1.08 -10.04
C PHE A 157 20.47 0.03 -10.91
N ASN A 158 19.87 0.22 -12.10
CA ASN A 158 20.33 1.16 -13.12
C ASN A 158 19.78 2.58 -12.96
N ILE A 159 18.96 2.86 -11.93
CA ILE A 159 18.62 4.25 -11.61
C ILE A 159 19.92 4.96 -11.18
N PRO A 160 20.26 6.14 -11.75
CA PRO A 160 21.51 6.82 -11.43
C PRO A 160 21.60 7.30 -9.98
N ALA A 161 22.81 7.32 -9.40
CA ALA A 161 23.06 7.82 -8.04
C ALA A 161 22.55 9.25 -7.83
N ALA A 162 22.78 10.14 -8.80
CA ALA A 162 22.29 11.50 -8.75
C ALA A 162 20.74 11.58 -8.70
N ALA A 163 20.03 10.63 -9.30
CA ALA A 163 18.57 10.59 -9.21
C ALA A 163 18.10 10.16 -7.81
N ARG A 164 18.79 9.18 -7.18
CA ARG A 164 18.52 8.76 -5.80
C ARG A 164 18.85 9.83 -4.78
N LEU A 165 19.97 10.53 -4.96
CA LEU A 165 20.33 11.69 -4.14
C LEU A 165 19.23 12.75 -4.16
N ARG A 166 18.72 13.10 -5.36
CA ARG A 166 17.59 14.02 -5.49
C ARG A 166 16.33 13.49 -4.81
N GLN A 167 16.04 12.19 -4.95
CA GLN A 167 14.88 11.56 -4.30
C GLN A 167 14.98 11.67 -2.76
N LEU A 168 16.17 11.44 -2.19
CA LEU A 168 16.43 11.65 -0.76
C LEU A 168 16.22 13.13 -0.38
N GLN A 169 16.85 14.07 -1.09
CA GLN A 169 16.73 15.50 -0.81
C GLN A 169 15.28 16.00 -0.86
N ILE A 170 14.48 15.51 -1.80
CA ILE A 170 13.04 15.83 -1.90
C ILE A 170 12.26 15.33 -0.68
N ASN A 171 12.62 14.15 -0.14
CA ASN A 171 11.92 13.56 0.99
C ASN A 171 12.46 14.03 2.36
N GLN A 172 13.64 14.64 2.43
CA GLN A 172 14.22 15.17 3.67
C GLN A 172 13.27 16.09 4.45
N PRO A 173 12.64 17.13 3.85
CA PRO A 173 11.67 17.95 4.57
C PRO A 173 10.41 17.19 4.99
N ARG A 174 10.02 16.14 4.25
CA ARG A 174 8.88 15.29 4.62
C ARG A 174 9.21 14.42 5.83
N VAL A 175 10.39 13.81 5.87
CA VAL A 175 10.89 13.06 7.03
C VAL A 175 10.90 13.95 8.27
N ALA A 176 11.48 15.16 8.16
CA ALA A 176 11.51 16.12 9.26
C ALA A 176 10.10 16.52 9.75
N ALA A 177 9.15 16.72 8.83
CA ALA A 177 7.77 17.05 9.19
C ALA A 177 7.05 15.88 9.87
N TYR A 178 7.16 14.67 9.34
CA TYR A 178 6.42 13.51 9.84
C TYR A 178 6.98 12.97 11.17
N SER A 179 8.29 13.08 11.40
CA SER A 179 8.94 12.63 12.64
C SER A 179 8.73 13.57 13.82
N ALA A 180 8.30 14.81 13.55
CA ALA A 180 8.12 15.81 14.59
C ALA A 180 7.04 15.40 15.60
N LYS A 181 7.38 15.56 16.88
CA LYS A 181 6.46 15.42 18.03
C LYS A 181 5.74 14.06 18.08
N LEU A 182 6.41 12.98 17.66
CA LEU A 182 5.91 11.62 17.88
C LEU A 182 6.00 11.27 19.36
N GLY A 183 4.89 10.79 19.93
CA GLY A 183 4.86 10.20 21.26
C GLY A 183 5.53 8.82 21.32
N PRO A 184 5.45 8.13 22.47
CA PRO A 184 6.04 6.80 22.63
C PRO A 184 5.31 5.70 21.83
N ARG A 185 4.06 5.94 21.43
CA ARG A 185 3.24 5.01 20.64
C ARG A 185 2.63 5.75 19.45
N TYR A 186 2.88 5.25 18.25
CA TYR A 186 2.39 5.88 17.03
C TYR A 186 2.17 4.87 15.91
N ILE A 187 1.34 5.26 14.95
CA ILE A 187 1.00 4.54 13.74
C ILE A 187 1.54 5.32 12.56
N LEU A 188 2.34 4.67 11.73
CA LEU A 188 2.85 5.20 10.49
C LEU A 188 2.15 4.51 9.34
N VAL A 189 1.55 5.26 8.43
CA VAL A 189 1.05 4.75 7.16
C VAL A 189 1.86 5.40 6.07
N ASN A 190 2.65 4.64 5.32
CA ASN A 190 3.37 5.17 4.17
C ASN A 190 2.69 4.73 2.88
N ILE A 191 2.10 5.70 2.17
CA ILE A 191 1.30 5.42 0.98
C ILE A 191 2.15 4.76 -0.13
N PRO A 192 3.30 5.31 -0.57
CA PRO A 192 4.15 4.68 -1.60
C PRO A 192 4.70 3.29 -1.28
N SER A 193 4.84 2.93 0.00
CA SER A 193 5.23 1.56 0.37
C SER A 193 4.04 0.61 0.51
N ALA A 194 2.81 1.14 0.48
CA ALA A 194 1.58 0.43 0.78
C ALA A 194 1.69 -0.41 2.07
N GLN A 195 2.30 0.18 3.10
CA GLN A 195 2.43 -0.43 4.43
C GLN A 195 2.04 0.52 5.56
N LEU A 196 1.60 -0.09 6.65
CA LEU A 196 1.37 0.53 7.95
C LEU A 196 2.28 -0.12 8.99
N GLU A 197 2.83 0.67 9.92
CA GLU A 197 3.56 0.20 11.09
C GLU A 197 2.92 0.72 12.39
N ALA A 198 2.70 -0.17 13.35
CA ALA A 198 2.44 0.18 14.73
C ALA A 198 3.78 0.18 15.48
N VAL A 199 4.11 1.26 16.18
CA VAL A 199 5.45 1.49 16.73
C VAL A 199 5.38 1.76 18.23
N ASN A 200 6.22 1.07 18.99
CA ASN A 200 6.43 1.25 20.42
C ASN A 200 7.87 1.74 20.65
N PHE A 201 8.03 2.93 21.21
CA PHE A 201 9.33 3.51 21.60
C PHE A 201 10.39 3.45 20.48
N GLY A 202 9.98 3.65 19.22
CA GLY A 202 10.87 3.61 18.05
C GLY A 202 11.04 2.23 17.39
N ALA A 203 10.59 1.15 18.04
CA ALA A 203 10.64 -0.20 17.50
C ALA A 203 9.28 -0.64 16.92
N VAL A 204 9.30 -1.31 15.77
CA VAL A 204 8.08 -1.81 15.12
C VAL A 204 7.48 -2.95 15.94
N TYR A 205 6.24 -2.78 16.40
CA TYR A 205 5.45 -3.83 17.04
C TYR A 205 4.78 -4.73 16.00
N SER A 206 4.17 -4.14 14.97
CA SER A 206 3.61 -4.87 13.84
C SER A 206 3.66 -4.05 12.56
N ARG A 207 3.76 -4.75 11.43
CA ARG A 207 3.74 -4.19 10.08
C ARG A 207 2.58 -4.82 9.31
N HIS A 208 1.84 -4.02 8.57
CA HIS A 208 0.64 -4.45 7.85
C HIS A 208 0.72 -4.02 6.40
N ASN A 209 0.40 -4.94 5.49
CA ASN A 209 0.07 -4.53 4.13
C ASN A 209 -1.21 -3.68 4.17
N ILE A 210 -1.25 -2.61 3.37
CA ILE A 210 -2.44 -1.78 3.22
C ILE A 210 -2.89 -1.69 1.77
N VAL A 211 -4.15 -1.28 1.57
CA VAL A 211 -4.66 -0.79 0.28
C VAL A 211 -4.98 0.70 0.42
N ALA A 212 -4.28 1.51 -0.37
CA ALA A 212 -4.43 2.97 -0.43
C ALA A 212 -5.26 3.41 -1.65
N GLY A 213 -5.50 4.71 -1.75
CA GLY A 213 -6.27 5.33 -2.84
C GLY A 213 -5.66 5.10 -4.21
N LYS A 214 -6.50 5.04 -5.24
CA LYS A 214 -6.08 5.08 -6.64
C LYS A 214 -5.44 6.42 -7.00
N ILE A 215 -4.75 6.50 -8.14
CA ILE A 215 -4.16 7.77 -8.62
C ILE A 215 -5.22 8.83 -8.96
N ASP A 216 -6.42 8.41 -9.38
CA ASP A 216 -7.57 9.29 -9.65
C ASP A 216 -8.37 9.63 -8.37
N ARG A 217 -8.03 8.97 -7.24
CA ARG A 217 -8.67 9.12 -5.93
C ARG A 217 -7.65 8.93 -4.81
N PRO A 218 -6.62 9.79 -4.76
CA PRO A 218 -5.46 9.54 -3.91
C PRO A 218 -5.81 9.61 -2.43
N SER A 219 -5.13 8.82 -1.60
CA SER A 219 -5.21 8.98 -0.14
C SER A 219 -4.57 10.31 0.29
N PRO A 220 -5.19 11.07 1.21
CA PRO A 220 -4.60 12.28 1.75
C PRO A 220 -3.39 11.98 2.64
N VAL A 221 -2.49 12.95 2.73
CA VAL A 221 -1.35 12.95 3.63
C VAL A 221 -1.65 13.89 4.79
N LEU A 222 -1.60 13.37 6.02
CA LEU A 222 -2.04 14.10 7.21
C LEU A 222 -1.40 13.56 8.48
N MET A 223 -1.52 14.37 9.54
CA MET A 223 -1.10 14.03 10.90
C MET A 223 -2.33 14.15 11.79
N SER A 224 -2.60 13.13 12.60
CA SER A 224 -3.77 13.10 13.49
C SER A 224 -3.49 12.21 14.72
N ARG A 225 -4.53 11.88 15.48
CA ARG A 225 -4.53 10.89 16.57
C ARG A 225 -5.77 10.02 16.46
N ILE A 226 -5.63 8.74 16.80
CA ILE A 226 -6.78 7.83 16.83
C ILE A 226 -7.78 8.31 17.88
N SER A 227 -9.05 8.43 17.51
CA SER A 227 -10.12 8.91 18.41
C SER A 227 -10.97 7.77 18.96
N ASP A 228 -11.39 6.86 18.09
CA ASP A 228 -12.36 5.82 18.40
C ASP A 228 -12.28 4.67 17.39
N ILE A 229 -12.79 3.52 17.82
CA ILE A 229 -12.91 2.30 17.00
C ILE A 229 -14.39 1.94 16.95
N ASN A 230 -14.93 1.76 15.75
CA ASN A 230 -16.30 1.28 15.55
C ASN A 230 -16.23 -0.17 15.08
N PHE A 231 -16.68 -1.07 15.94
CA PHE A 231 -16.86 -2.48 15.63
C PHE A 231 -18.21 -2.69 14.96
N ASN A 232 -18.24 -3.59 13.98
CA ASN A 232 -19.39 -3.92 13.14
C ASN A 232 -20.13 -2.66 12.67
N PRO A 233 -19.43 -1.74 11.98
CA PRO A 233 -19.99 -0.44 11.64
C PRO A 233 -21.00 -0.54 10.50
N TYR A 234 -21.99 0.35 10.49
CA TYR A 234 -22.70 0.66 9.24
C TYR A 234 -21.71 1.29 8.26
N TRP A 235 -21.71 0.84 7.00
CA TRP A 235 -21.03 1.59 5.94
C TRP A 235 -22.03 2.48 5.22
N THR A 236 -21.80 3.78 5.28
CA THR A 236 -22.54 4.74 4.45
C THR A 236 -21.60 5.21 3.34
N ALA A 237 -21.94 4.90 2.10
CA ALA A 237 -21.13 5.30 0.95
C ALA A 237 -21.08 6.84 0.85
N PRO A 238 -19.89 7.45 0.81
CA PRO A 238 -19.74 8.87 0.50
C PRO A 238 -20.37 9.19 -0.86
N ASP A 239 -20.95 10.39 -0.99
CA ASP A 239 -21.62 10.83 -2.22
C ASP A 239 -20.74 10.71 -3.47
N SER A 240 -19.42 10.92 -3.33
CA SER A 240 -18.46 10.73 -4.41
C SER A 240 -18.41 9.28 -4.91
N ILE A 241 -18.46 8.29 -4.01
CA ILE A 241 -18.53 6.86 -4.36
C ILE A 241 -19.90 6.54 -4.97
N VAL A 242 -20.97 7.11 -4.43
CA VAL A 242 -22.32 6.93 -4.97
C VAL A 242 -22.35 7.36 -6.44
N ARG A 243 -21.91 8.58 -6.75
CA ARG A 243 -21.94 9.13 -8.11
C ARG A 243 -20.96 8.47 -9.08
N ARG A 244 -19.76 8.12 -8.61
CA ARG A 244 -18.70 7.61 -9.50
C ARG A 244 -18.74 6.09 -9.70
N ASP A 245 -19.27 5.35 -8.72
CA ASP A 245 -19.21 3.88 -8.73
C ASP A 245 -20.60 3.24 -8.67
N LEU A 246 -21.45 3.65 -7.73
CA LEU A 246 -22.72 2.95 -7.49
C LEU A 246 -23.78 3.27 -8.55
N LEU A 247 -24.04 4.55 -8.84
CA LEU A 247 -25.04 4.95 -9.84
C LEU A 247 -24.68 4.48 -11.25
N PRO A 248 -23.41 4.56 -11.72
CA PRO A 248 -23.05 4.00 -13.02
C PRO A 248 -23.22 2.47 -13.11
N LYS A 249 -23.06 1.75 -11.99
CA LYS A 249 -23.37 0.32 -11.93
C LYS A 249 -24.87 0.06 -11.93
N LEU A 250 -25.64 0.83 -11.16
CA LEU A 250 -27.10 0.72 -11.08
C LEU A 250 -27.74 0.96 -12.44
N ALA A 251 -27.24 1.93 -13.20
CA ALA A 251 -27.70 2.21 -14.57
C ALA A 251 -27.48 1.03 -15.54
N LYS A 252 -26.51 0.14 -15.26
CA LYS A 252 -26.22 -1.06 -16.06
C LYS A 252 -26.91 -2.31 -15.54
N ASP A 253 -27.13 -2.39 -14.24
CA ASP A 253 -27.73 -3.53 -13.54
C ASP A 253 -28.64 -3.01 -12.40
N PRO A 254 -29.97 -2.96 -12.62
CA PRO A 254 -30.95 -2.51 -11.63
C PRO A 254 -30.91 -3.25 -10.29
N ASP A 255 -30.36 -4.47 -10.28
CA ASP A 255 -30.25 -5.30 -9.08
C ASP A 255 -28.93 -5.11 -8.33
N VAL A 256 -27.99 -4.30 -8.83
CA VAL A 256 -26.62 -4.27 -8.30
C VAL A 256 -26.57 -3.85 -6.83
N LEU A 257 -27.38 -2.87 -6.41
CA LEU A 257 -27.40 -2.41 -5.03
C LEU A 257 -27.94 -3.50 -4.10
N ARG A 258 -28.96 -4.23 -4.53
CA ARG A 258 -29.49 -5.38 -3.80
C ARG A 258 -28.46 -6.51 -3.69
N LYS A 259 -27.74 -6.83 -4.77
CA LYS A 259 -26.63 -7.81 -4.77
C LYS A 259 -25.51 -7.40 -3.82
N MET A 260 -25.24 -6.10 -3.74
CA MET A 260 -24.27 -5.51 -2.80
C MET A 260 -24.85 -5.26 -1.40
N GLN A 261 -26.11 -5.62 -1.13
CA GLN A 261 -26.79 -5.37 0.15
C GLN A 261 -26.77 -3.88 0.58
N ILE A 262 -26.86 -2.97 -0.40
CA ILE A 262 -26.95 -1.53 -0.19
C ILE A 262 -28.42 -1.13 -0.16
N ARG A 263 -28.83 -0.56 0.99
CA ARG A 263 -30.13 0.07 1.20
C ARG A 263 -30.06 1.54 0.82
N VAL A 264 -31.12 2.08 0.25
CA VAL A 264 -31.22 3.50 -0.10
C VAL A 264 -32.26 4.15 0.78
N ILE A 265 -31.82 5.05 1.66
CA ILE A 265 -32.67 5.68 2.68
C ILE A 265 -32.73 7.17 2.40
N GLU A 266 -33.93 7.72 2.25
CA GLU A 266 -34.13 9.16 2.09
C GLU A 266 -33.83 9.88 3.41
N LYS A 267 -32.95 10.88 3.39
CA LYS A 267 -32.52 11.58 4.62
C LYS A 267 -33.66 12.36 5.28
N ALA A 268 -34.58 12.90 4.48
CA ALA A 268 -35.67 13.74 4.99
C ALA A 268 -36.72 12.95 5.76
N SER A 269 -37.14 11.79 5.23
CA SER A 269 -38.17 10.95 5.83
C SER A 269 -37.63 9.80 6.67
N GLY A 270 -36.36 9.42 6.49
CA GLY A 270 -35.77 8.21 7.06
C GLY A 270 -36.31 6.92 6.44
N ARG A 271 -37.14 7.01 5.39
CA ARG A 271 -37.73 5.84 4.74
C ARG A 271 -36.74 5.22 3.77
N GLU A 272 -36.72 3.90 3.76
CA GLU A 272 -36.09 3.16 2.68
C GLU A 272 -36.95 3.26 1.42
N ILE A 273 -36.28 3.44 0.28
CA ILE A 273 -36.89 3.60 -1.03
C ILE A 273 -36.29 2.60 -2.02
N ASP A 274 -37.06 2.24 -3.05
CA ASP A 274 -36.52 1.48 -4.17
C ASP A 274 -35.65 2.41 -5.03
N PRO A 275 -34.33 2.15 -5.17
CA PRO A 275 -33.46 2.99 -5.99
C PRO A 275 -33.88 3.03 -7.47
N ASN A 276 -34.62 2.05 -7.97
CA ASN A 276 -35.09 2.03 -9.36
C ASN A 276 -36.29 2.95 -9.59
N SER A 277 -36.92 3.45 -8.53
CA SER A 277 -38.03 4.42 -8.60
C SER A 277 -37.57 5.87 -8.71
N VAL A 278 -36.26 6.14 -8.60
CA VAL A 278 -35.68 7.49 -8.60
C VAL A 278 -34.97 7.77 -9.93
N ASP A 279 -35.27 8.93 -10.53
CA ASP A 279 -34.46 9.44 -11.64
C ASP A 279 -33.16 10.06 -11.11
N TRP A 280 -32.10 9.26 -11.07
CA TRP A 280 -30.77 9.67 -10.61
C TRP A 280 -30.05 10.65 -11.54
N GLN A 281 -30.56 10.92 -12.75
CA GLN A 281 -29.96 11.94 -13.63
C GLN A 281 -30.31 13.35 -13.14
N THR A 282 -31.51 13.52 -12.60
CA THR A 282 -32.03 14.82 -12.13
C THR A 282 -32.08 14.93 -10.62
N THR A 283 -32.04 13.80 -9.89
CA THR A 283 -32.15 13.77 -8.44
C THR A 283 -30.76 13.74 -7.77
N PRO A 284 -30.43 14.72 -6.92
CA PRO A 284 -29.16 14.71 -6.20
C PRO A 284 -29.04 13.51 -5.24
N SER A 285 -28.00 12.69 -5.42
CA SER A 285 -27.74 11.51 -4.58
C SER A 285 -27.47 11.83 -3.12
N ASN A 286 -26.98 13.03 -2.82
CA ASN A 286 -26.68 13.48 -1.46
C ASN A 286 -27.94 13.68 -0.58
N LEU A 287 -29.15 13.60 -1.15
CA LEU A 287 -30.41 13.55 -0.42
C LEU A 287 -30.68 12.17 0.21
N PHE A 288 -29.91 11.16 -0.18
CA PHE A 288 -30.07 9.78 0.26
C PHE A 288 -28.83 9.26 1.00
N LEU A 289 -29.01 8.22 1.79
CA LEU A 289 -27.96 7.41 2.39
C LEU A 289 -27.94 6.08 1.64
N PHE A 290 -26.78 5.76 1.06
CA PHE A 290 -26.50 4.44 0.50
C PHE A 290 -25.77 3.66 1.58
N ARG A 291 -26.50 2.78 2.29
CA ARG A 291 -26.03 2.15 3.51
C ARG A 291 -25.94 0.63 3.38
N GLN A 292 -24.81 0.06 3.76
CA GLN A 292 -24.73 -1.35 4.13
C GLN A 292 -24.84 -1.49 5.65
N ASP A 293 -25.64 -2.45 6.07
CA ASP A 293 -25.73 -2.86 7.46
C ASP A 293 -24.48 -3.70 7.85
N PRO A 294 -24.20 -3.91 9.14
CA PRO A 294 -23.06 -4.73 9.56
C PRO A 294 -23.16 -6.16 9.04
N GLY A 295 -22.02 -6.75 8.66
CA GLY A 295 -21.95 -8.14 8.17
C GLY A 295 -20.82 -8.36 7.16
N ASP A 296 -20.70 -9.61 6.69
CA ASP A 296 -19.56 -10.06 5.87
C ASP A 296 -19.41 -9.34 4.52
N GLN A 297 -20.49 -8.79 3.97
CA GLN A 297 -20.47 -8.04 2.70
C GLN A 297 -20.29 -6.53 2.89
N ASN A 298 -20.22 -6.06 4.15
CA ASN A 298 -19.99 -4.67 4.47
C ASN A 298 -18.60 -4.24 3.99
N ALA A 299 -18.50 -3.11 3.29
CA ALA A 299 -17.25 -2.62 2.72
C ALA A 299 -16.16 -2.32 3.77
N MET A 300 -16.55 -2.13 5.04
CA MET A 300 -15.65 -1.96 6.19
C MET A 300 -15.56 -3.21 7.07
N ALA A 301 -16.19 -4.32 6.66
CA ALA A 301 -16.25 -5.59 7.37
C ALA A 301 -16.47 -5.41 8.87
N THR A 302 -15.48 -5.78 9.69
CA THR A 302 -15.64 -5.86 11.15
C THR A 302 -15.26 -4.58 11.89
N VAL A 303 -14.44 -3.71 11.32
CA VAL A 303 -13.84 -2.58 12.06
C VAL A 303 -13.63 -1.34 11.19
N LYS A 304 -13.91 -0.18 11.79
CA LYS A 304 -13.48 1.15 11.34
C LYS A 304 -12.69 1.86 12.46
N ILE A 305 -11.50 2.34 12.17
CA ILE A 305 -10.65 3.11 13.09
C ILE A 305 -10.69 4.59 12.66
N ASN A 306 -11.26 5.43 13.52
CA ASN A 306 -11.46 6.85 13.25
C ASN A 306 -10.34 7.71 13.84
N PHE A 307 -10.16 8.86 13.20
CA PHE A 307 -9.27 9.93 13.63
C PHE A 307 -9.78 11.26 13.06
N PRO A 308 -9.62 12.40 13.76
CA PRO A 308 -10.06 13.69 13.24
C PRO A 308 -9.36 14.05 11.93
N ASN A 309 -10.15 14.35 10.89
CA ASN A 309 -9.65 14.86 9.61
C ASN A 309 -10.78 15.52 8.80
N LYS A 310 -10.41 16.41 7.87
CA LYS A 310 -11.34 17.11 6.97
C LYS A 310 -11.63 16.40 5.65
N TYR A 311 -11.07 15.20 5.44
CA TYR A 311 -11.11 14.48 4.17
C TYR A 311 -12.06 13.28 4.18
N ALA A 312 -12.76 13.05 5.30
CA ALA A 312 -13.65 11.91 5.52
C ALA A 312 -12.97 10.54 5.31
N VAL A 313 -11.66 10.45 5.59
CA VAL A 313 -10.90 9.19 5.53
C VAL A 313 -10.75 8.54 6.88
N TYR A 314 -10.52 7.23 6.88
CA TYR A 314 -10.34 6.39 8.07
C TYR A 314 -9.53 5.14 7.71
N LEU A 315 -9.05 4.41 8.71
CA LEU A 315 -8.50 3.07 8.52
C LEU A 315 -9.64 2.06 8.73
N HIS A 316 -9.69 0.97 7.98
CA HIS A 316 -10.75 -0.02 8.16
C HIS A 316 -10.37 -1.43 7.70
N ASP A 317 -11.15 -2.41 8.14
CA ASP A 317 -11.13 -3.79 7.65
C ASP A 317 -11.74 -3.89 6.24
N THR A 318 -11.61 -5.04 5.59
CA THR A 318 -12.21 -5.26 4.27
C THR A 318 -12.58 -6.72 4.03
N PRO A 319 -13.72 -6.99 3.35
CA PRO A 319 -14.07 -8.37 2.99
C PRO A 319 -13.21 -8.91 1.84
N THR A 320 -12.55 -8.04 1.06
CA THR A 320 -11.70 -8.42 -0.09
C THR A 320 -10.23 -8.52 0.32
N ARG A 321 -9.87 -9.54 1.11
CA ARG A 321 -8.51 -9.70 1.67
C ARG A 321 -7.47 -10.09 0.62
N GLU A 322 -7.90 -10.68 -0.49
CA GLU A 322 -7.05 -11.05 -1.62
C GLU A 322 -6.28 -9.87 -2.22
N LEU A 323 -6.75 -8.63 -2.01
CA LEU A 323 -6.06 -7.41 -2.44
C LEU A 323 -4.71 -7.22 -1.73
N PHE A 324 -4.53 -7.76 -0.52
CA PHE A 324 -3.25 -7.69 0.20
C PHE A 324 -2.18 -8.60 -0.41
N GLY A 325 -2.60 -9.57 -1.24
CA GLY A 325 -1.72 -10.47 -2.01
C GLY A 325 -1.23 -9.88 -3.34
N GLN A 326 -1.38 -8.57 -3.55
CA GLN A 326 -0.94 -7.88 -4.77
C GLN A 326 0.23 -6.94 -4.47
N ASN A 327 1.14 -6.77 -5.43
CA ASN A 327 2.25 -5.81 -5.29
C ASN A 327 1.80 -4.35 -5.47
N ALA A 328 0.82 -4.09 -6.35
CA ALA A 328 0.21 -2.77 -6.52
C ALA A 328 -1.10 -2.71 -5.73
N ARG A 329 -1.15 -1.92 -4.66
CA ARG A 329 -2.31 -1.85 -3.73
C ARG A 329 -2.89 -0.44 -3.62
N TYR A 330 -3.02 0.23 -4.76
CA TYR A 330 -3.63 1.55 -4.91
C TYR A 330 -5.03 1.41 -5.53
N LEU A 331 -5.97 0.84 -4.78
CA LEU A 331 -7.26 0.38 -5.30
C LEU A 331 -8.48 0.99 -4.58
N SER A 332 -8.25 1.79 -3.54
CA SER A 332 -9.33 2.41 -2.76
C SER A 332 -9.77 3.77 -3.32
N SER A 333 -10.82 4.34 -2.73
CA SER A 333 -11.29 5.71 -3.01
C SER A 333 -10.78 6.73 -1.97
N GLY A 334 -9.62 6.47 -1.35
CA GLY A 334 -8.93 7.41 -0.44
C GLY A 334 -8.76 6.90 0.99
N CYS A 335 -9.73 6.15 1.53
CA CYS A 335 -9.58 5.45 2.82
C CYS A 335 -8.53 4.33 2.74
N ILE A 336 -8.02 3.89 3.89
CA ILE A 336 -6.94 2.90 3.94
C ILE A 336 -7.48 1.59 4.52
N ARG A 337 -7.38 0.52 3.72
CA ARG A 337 -7.71 -0.83 4.20
C ARG A 337 -6.45 -1.42 4.84
N VAL A 338 -6.59 -2.08 5.97
CA VAL A 338 -5.46 -2.61 6.75
C VAL A 338 -5.57 -4.13 6.83
N ASP A 339 -4.54 -4.85 6.40
CA ASP A 339 -4.46 -6.28 6.63
C ASP A 339 -4.25 -6.57 8.12
N ARG A 340 -4.73 -7.72 8.60
CA ARG A 340 -4.67 -8.14 10.01
C ARG A 340 -5.03 -7.01 11.00
N VAL A 341 -6.05 -6.22 10.66
CA VAL A 341 -6.47 -5.04 11.42
C VAL A 341 -6.82 -5.34 12.87
N GLU A 342 -7.25 -6.56 13.18
CA GLU A 342 -7.49 -7.03 14.54
C GLU A 342 -6.26 -6.91 15.44
N VAL A 343 -5.06 -7.15 14.91
CA VAL A 343 -3.79 -6.98 15.64
C VAL A 343 -3.54 -5.49 15.92
N LEU A 344 -3.87 -4.62 14.97
CA LEU A 344 -3.74 -3.18 15.16
C LEU A 344 -4.74 -2.66 16.20
N VAL A 345 -5.99 -3.15 16.18
CA VAL A 345 -7.04 -2.80 17.14
C VAL A 345 -6.67 -3.24 18.56
N ASP A 346 -6.23 -4.50 18.71
CA ASP A 346 -5.73 -5.03 19.98
C ASP A 346 -4.60 -4.17 20.52
N TRP A 347 -3.60 -3.85 19.68
CA TRP A 347 -2.55 -2.93 20.05
C TRP A 347 -3.11 -1.57 20.50
N ILE A 348 -3.97 -0.91 19.72
CA ILE A 348 -4.54 0.40 20.08
C ILE A 348 -5.25 0.36 21.44
N LEU A 349 -6.06 -0.67 21.70
CA LEU A 349 -6.88 -0.80 22.91
C LEU A 349 -6.17 -1.47 24.07
N SER A 350 -4.96 -1.99 23.88
CA SER A 350 -4.19 -2.69 24.91
C SER A 350 -4.10 -1.87 26.21
N GLY A 351 -4.48 -2.51 27.32
CA GLY A 351 -4.51 -1.92 28.65
C GLY A 351 -5.71 -1.01 28.92
N GLN A 352 -6.71 -0.97 28.03
CA GLN A 352 -7.91 -0.15 28.17
C GLN A 352 -9.15 -1.03 28.37
N ASP A 353 -9.85 -0.82 29.50
CA ASP A 353 -11.20 -1.33 29.73
C ASP A 353 -11.38 -2.85 29.53
N GLY A 354 -10.31 -3.62 29.78
CA GLY A 354 -10.32 -5.09 29.68
C GLY A 354 -10.35 -5.64 28.25
N PHE A 355 -10.13 -4.81 27.22
CA PHE A 355 -10.02 -5.30 25.85
C PHE A 355 -8.79 -6.20 25.70
N ASP A 356 -9.04 -7.43 25.27
CA ASP A 356 -8.05 -8.43 24.88
C ASP A 356 -8.45 -9.03 23.51
N PRO A 357 -7.57 -9.86 22.88
CA PRO A 357 -7.88 -10.45 21.58
C PRO A 357 -9.17 -11.28 21.55
N GLY A 358 -9.49 -11.99 22.65
CA GLY A 358 -10.70 -12.81 22.73
C GLY A 358 -11.97 -11.97 22.78
N MET A 359 -11.95 -10.85 23.51
CA MET A 359 -13.05 -9.90 23.53
C MET A 359 -13.27 -9.25 22.16
N ILE A 360 -12.20 -8.84 21.49
CA ILE A 360 -12.26 -8.26 20.13
C ILE A 360 -12.89 -9.25 19.15
N GLU A 361 -12.45 -10.51 19.20
CA GLU A 361 -13.01 -11.57 18.36
C GLU A 361 -14.49 -11.81 18.65
N ASN A 362 -14.88 -11.90 19.92
CA ASN A 362 -16.29 -12.09 20.31
C ASN A 362 -17.19 -10.94 19.82
N ILE A 363 -16.71 -9.69 19.90
CA ILE A 363 -17.45 -8.53 19.38
C ILE A 363 -17.59 -8.63 17.87
N ALA A 364 -16.52 -8.96 17.14
CA ALA A 364 -16.59 -9.12 15.68
C ALA A 364 -17.58 -10.23 15.29
N GLN A 365 -17.59 -11.35 16.01
CA GLN A 365 -18.48 -12.49 15.74
C GLN A 365 -19.95 -12.23 16.10
N SER A 366 -20.23 -11.39 17.10
CA SER A 366 -21.61 -11.08 17.48
C SER A 366 -22.37 -10.30 16.39
N GLY A 367 -21.65 -9.59 15.53
CA GLY A 367 -22.22 -8.66 14.55
C GLY A 367 -22.87 -7.42 15.20
N GLU A 368 -22.86 -7.32 16.53
CA GLU A 368 -23.42 -6.18 17.25
C GLU A 368 -22.49 -4.98 17.12
N ARG A 369 -23.07 -3.82 16.79
CA ARG A 369 -22.30 -2.58 16.67
C ARG A 369 -21.83 -2.11 18.04
N LEU A 370 -20.54 -1.76 18.13
CA LEU A 370 -19.96 -1.11 19.31
C LEU A 370 -19.05 0.03 18.89
N ASP A 371 -19.35 1.24 19.37
CA ASP A 371 -18.47 2.40 19.19
C ASP A 371 -17.63 2.59 20.46
N LYS A 372 -16.32 2.40 20.36
CA LYS A 372 -15.36 2.42 21.47
C LYS A 372 -14.45 3.65 21.39
N PRO A 373 -14.60 4.65 22.28
CA PRO A 373 -13.63 5.73 22.42
C PRO A 373 -12.26 5.18 22.84
N VAL A 374 -11.19 5.70 22.24
CA VAL A 374 -9.80 5.35 22.59
C VAL A 374 -9.27 6.35 23.61
N LYS A 375 -8.85 5.86 24.78
CA LYS A 375 -8.17 6.67 25.79
C LYS A 375 -6.71 6.87 25.37
N SER A 376 -6.25 8.11 25.34
CA SER A 376 -4.87 8.45 24.95
C SER A 376 -4.44 7.84 23.61
N GLY A 377 -5.24 8.08 22.55
CA GLY A 377 -5.02 7.47 21.25
C GLY A 377 -3.62 7.76 20.66
N PRO A 378 -2.99 6.75 20.03
CA PRO A 378 -1.66 6.89 19.44
C PRO A 378 -1.66 7.94 18.34
N ASP A 379 -0.50 8.58 18.15
CA ASP A 379 -0.27 9.48 17.03
C ASP A 379 -0.43 8.73 15.71
N LEU A 380 -1.07 9.33 14.72
CA LEU A 380 -1.20 8.80 13.37
C LEU A 380 -0.46 9.72 12.39
N ARG A 381 0.36 9.13 11.53
CA ARG A 381 0.96 9.79 10.37
C ARG A 381 0.55 9.04 9.12
N ILE A 382 -0.27 9.66 8.28
CA ILE A 382 -0.47 9.18 6.91
C ILE A 382 0.48 9.99 6.03
N MET A 383 1.48 9.30 5.49
CA MET A 383 2.69 9.85 4.92
C MET A 383 2.80 9.50 3.44
N TYR A 384 3.61 10.30 2.76
CA TYR A 384 4.06 10.02 1.42
C TYR A 384 5.58 10.14 1.36
N LEU A 385 6.27 9.01 1.57
CA LEU A 385 7.73 8.92 1.49
C LEU A 385 8.12 7.95 0.38
N THR A 386 8.78 8.48 -0.64
CA THR A 386 9.37 7.69 -1.74
C THR A 386 10.85 7.39 -1.49
N ALA A 387 11.46 8.04 -0.50
CA ALA A 387 12.80 7.74 0.00
C ALA A 387 12.89 8.06 1.50
N TRP A 388 13.50 7.17 2.28
CA TRP A 388 13.77 7.38 3.70
C TRP A 388 14.96 6.53 4.17
N ALA A 389 15.55 6.90 5.30
CA ALA A 389 16.58 6.13 5.97
C ALA A 389 16.13 5.76 7.39
N THR A 390 16.38 4.50 7.77
CA THR A 390 16.10 3.97 9.10
C THR A 390 17.33 4.06 10.00
N GLU A 391 17.12 3.99 11.32
CA GLU A 391 18.22 4.14 12.30
C GLU A 391 19.29 3.05 12.22
N ASP A 392 18.98 1.88 11.63
CA ASP A 392 19.94 0.81 11.36
C ASP A 392 20.80 1.06 10.10
N GLY A 393 20.70 2.26 9.51
CA GLY A 393 21.48 2.70 8.35
C GLY A 393 20.96 2.19 7.02
N ARG A 394 19.80 1.53 6.98
CA ARG A 394 19.18 1.11 5.70
C ARG A 394 18.50 2.28 5.03
N ILE A 395 18.61 2.30 3.71
CA ILE A 395 18.04 3.35 2.86
C ILE A 395 17.02 2.69 1.95
N HIS A 396 15.82 3.23 1.94
CA HIS A 396 14.67 2.65 1.27
C HIS A 396 14.16 3.58 0.18
N PHE A 397 13.65 2.98 -0.91
CA PHE A 397 13.06 3.71 -2.03
C PHE A 397 11.75 3.08 -2.47
N ARG A 398 10.81 3.92 -2.91
CA ARG A 398 9.54 3.50 -3.51
C ARG A 398 9.24 4.36 -4.75
N PRO A 399 8.45 3.84 -5.70
CA PRO A 399 7.99 4.63 -6.84
C PRO A 399 7.12 5.82 -6.40
N ASP A 400 7.19 6.92 -7.14
CA ASP A 400 6.37 8.12 -6.92
C ASP A 400 4.97 7.99 -7.55
N ILE A 401 4.14 7.15 -6.96
CA ILE A 401 2.84 6.69 -7.50
C ILE A 401 1.76 7.77 -7.66
N TYR A 402 1.84 8.89 -6.94
CA TYR A 402 0.99 10.08 -7.09
C TYR A 402 1.71 11.27 -7.72
N HIS A 403 2.97 11.11 -8.16
CA HIS A 403 3.77 12.17 -8.79
C HIS A 403 3.89 13.43 -7.91
N LEU A 404 4.21 13.24 -6.63
CA LEU A 404 4.35 14.32 -5.66
C LEU A 404 5.80 14.73 -5.45
N ASP A 405 6.78 13.93 -5.88
CA ASP A 405 8.18 14.33 -5.79
C ASP A 405 8.45 15.56 -6.67
N GLY A 406 9.20 16.53 -6.14
CA GLY A 406 9.47 17.80 -6.82
C GLY A 406 8.36 18.85 -6.73
N THR A 407 7.20 18.54 -6.13
CA THR A 407 6.08 19.50 -6.00
C THR A 407 6.12 20.34 -4.72
N GLY A 408 7.00 20.01 -3.76
CA GLY A 408 7.00 20.59 -2.42
C GLY A 408 5.85 20.10 -1.51
N PHE A 409 5.05 19.12 -1.97
CA PHE A 409 3.93 18.57 -1.20
C PHE A 409 4.40 17.84 0.07
N ILE A 410 3.83 18.22 1.22
CA ILE A 410 4.10 17.61 2.54
C ILE A 410 2.82 17.10 3.20
N THR A 411 1.74 17.88 3.26
CA THR A 411 0.44 17.42 3.77
C THR A 411 -0.69 17.97 2.91
N GLY A 412 -1.84 17.30 2.91
CA GLY A 412 -2.98 17.71 2.11
C GLY A 412 -3.69 16.54 1.43
N GLN A 413 -4.70 16.88 0.63
CA GLN A 413 -5.30 15.95 -0.33
C GLN A 413 -4.58 16.13 -1.67
N PRO A 414 -3.88 15.10 -2.20
CA PRO A 414 -3.31 15.18 -3.53
C PRO A 414 -4.41 15.38 -4.59
N GLN A 415 -4.08 16.07 -5.68
CA GLN A 415 -5.00 16.26 -6.80
C GLN A 415 -5.18 14.93 -7.56
N PRO A 416 -6.42 14.53 -7.88
CA PRO A 416 -6.69 13.43 -8.80
C PRO A 416 -5.93 13.57 -10.12
N ARG A 417 -5.38 12.47 -10.64
CA ARG A 417 -4.86 12.41 -12.01
C ARG A 417 -5.48 11.24 -12.76
N SER A 418 -5.70 11.40 -14.07
CA SER A 418 -6.06 10.27 -14.92
C SER A 418 -4.85 9.36 -15.09
N GLU A 419 -5.08 8.05 -15.12
CA GLU A 419 -4.14 7.13 -15.77
C GLU A 419 -4.12 7.53 -17.26
N TYR A 420 -2.96 7.96 -17.75
CA TYR A 420 -2.77 8.33 -19.16
C TYR A 420 -2.83 7.09 -20.06
#